data_AF-A0A8B6CVD0-F1
#
_entry.id   AF-A0A8B6CVD0-F1
#
_cell.length_a   1.000
_cell.length_b   1.000
_cell.length_c   1.000
_cell.angle_alpha   90.00
_cell.angle_beta   90.00
_cell.angle_gamma   90.00
#
_symmetry.space_group_name_H-M   'P 1'
#
loop_
_entity.id
_entity.type
_entity.pdbx_description
1 polymer ?
#
loop_
_entity_poly.entity_id
_entity_poly.type
_entity_poly.pdbx_seq_one_letter_code
_entity_poly.pdbx_strand_id
1 'polypeptide(L)'
;MRSELIICFGLAVISTIYAQSGESGLVIDVIQAPPPDCARKVQKHDMVVLHYEGFFENGTKFDSSRERVGAVPFQFQLGLGAVIKGWEEGLLGMCVNEKRKLTIPSNLAYGEKGSGEVIPPNANLMFEIELLQVHDGPKPPNVFRMIDIDNDKFLTRDE
;
A
#
# COMPACT_ATOMS: atom_id res chain seq x y z
N MET A 1 -57.23 -4.35 25.75
CA MET A 1 -56.06 -3.52 26.09
C MET A 1 -54.94 -3.94 25.17
N ARG A 2 -54.43 -2.98 24.41
CA ARG A 2 -53.31 -3.12 23.45
C ARG A 2 -52.01 -3.39 24.20
N SER A 3 -51.03 -4.01 23.54
CA SER A 3 -49.56 -3.90 23.75
C SER A 3 -48.85 -5.26 23.87
N GLU A 4 -47.75 -5.61 23.22
CA GLU A 4 -47.07 -5.20 21.96
C GLU A 4 -46.27 -6.44 21.52
N LEU A 5 -46.29 -6.76 20.23
CA LEU A 5 -45.48 -7.82 19.63
C LEU A 5 -44.10 -7.22 19.34
N ILE A 6 -43.10 -7.54 20.16
CA ILE A 6 -41.72 -7.11 19.93
C ILE A 6 -41.16 -7.93 18.77
N ILE A 7 -41.10 -7.31 17.58
CA ILE A 7 -40.44 -7.87 16.41
C ILE A 7 -38.95 -7.53 16.52
N CYS A 8 -38.14 -8.49 16.94
CA CYS A 8 -36.68 -8.41 16.85
C CYS A 8 -36.24 -8.54 15.38
N PHE A 9 -36.19 -7.43 14.64
CA PHE A 9 -35.44 -7.36 13.39
C PHE A 9 -33.95 -7.40 13.72
N GLY A 10 -33.34 -8.57 13.56
CA GLY A 10 -31.90 -8.73 13.62
C GLY A 10 -31.24 -7.84 12.57
N LEU A 11 -30.44 -6.88 13.03
CA LEU A 11 -29.55 -6.09 12.19
C LEU A 11 -28.49 -7.02 11.58
N ALA A 12 -28.72 -7.45 10.35
CA ALA A 12 -27.65 -7.96 9.50
C ALA A 12 -26.70 -6.78 9.22
N VAL A 13 -25.55 -6.78 9.87
CA VAL A 13 -24.47 -5.85 9.55
C VAL A 13 -23.87 -6.33 8.24
N ILE A 14 -24.42 -5.85 7.12
CA ILE A 14 -23.85 -6.08 5.80
C ILE A 14 -22.55 -5.28 5.78
N SER A 15 -21.41 -5.96 5.94
CA SER A 15 -20.09 -5.37 5.76
C SER A 15 -19.97 -4.84 4.34
N THR A 16 -20.29 -3.56 4.17
CA THR A 16 -20.14 -2.83 2.92
C THR A 16 -18.66 -2.79 2.56
N ILE A 17 -18.31 -3.41 1.44
CA ILE A 17 -17.02 -3.28 0.78
C ILE A 17 -16.91 -1.81 0.35
N TYR A 18 -16.07 -1.02 1.02
CA TYR A 18 -15.79 0.36 0.63
C TYR A 18 -14.76 0.33 -0.50
N ALA A 19 -15.21 0.49 -1.73
CA ALA A 19 -14.34 0.78 -2.87
C ALA A 19 -14.07 2.29 -2.88
N GLN A 20 -12.82 2.70 -2.71
CA GLN A 20 -12.42 4.10 -2.80
C GLN A 20 -11.70 4.32 -4.14
N SER A 21 -12.36 5.02 -5.07
CA SER A 21 -11.76 5.45 -6.33
C SER A 21 -11.17 6.86 -6.19
N GLY A 22 -9.86 6.99 -6.42
CA GLY A 22 -9.19 8.29 -6.49
C GLY A 22 -9.25 8.90 -7.90
N GLU A 23 -8.97 10.20 -8.03
CA GLU A 23 -8.86 10.88 -9.35
C GLU A 23 -7.80 10.25 -10.26
N SER A 24 -6.84 9.50 -9.70
CA SER A 24 -5.78 8.80 -10.43
C SER A 24 -6.28 7.57 -11.21
N GLY A 25 -7.52 7.12 -10.97
CA GLY A 25 -8.08 5.90 -11.56
C GLY A 25 -7.67 4.62 -10.81
N LEU A 26 -6.88 4.75 -9.74
CA LEU A 26 -6.62 3.65 -8.80
C LEU A 26 -7.91 3.30 -8.04
N VAL A 27 -8.23 2.00 -8.00
CA VAL A 27 -9.30 1.46 -7.17
C VAL A 27 -8.69 0.66 -6.03
N ILE A 28 -9.11 0.96 -4.80
CA ILE A 28 -8.66 0.31 -3.58
C ILE A 28 -9.85 -0.39 -2.93
N ASP A 29 -9.79 -1.71 -2.85
CA ASP A 29 -10.77 -2.54 -2.13
C ASP A 29 -10.13 -3.16 -0.90
N VAL A 30 -10.74 -2.97 0.28
CA VAL A 30 -10.32 -3.66 1.50
C VAL A 30 -10.98 -5.04 1.53
N ILE A 31 -10.21 -6.08 1.20
CA ILE A 31 -10.70 -7.48 1.14
C ILE A 31 -10.55 -8.23 2.47
N GLN A 32 -9.67 -7.74 3.34
CA GLN A 32 -9.60 -8.15 4.75
C GLN A 32 -9.45 -6.90 5.60
N ALA A 33 -10.45 -6.63 6.44
CA ALA A 33 -10.47 -5.47 7.31
C ALA A 33 -9.30 -5.47 8.30
N PRO A 34 -8.81 -4.28 8.70
CA PRO A 34 -7.78 -4.17 9.71
C PRO A 34 -8.30 -4.68 11.07
N PRO A 35 -7.42 -5.12 11.98
CA PRO A 35 -7.76 -5.36 13.38
C PRO A 35 -8.40 -4.10 14.01
N PRO A 36 -9.33 -4.26 14.97
CA PRO A 36 -10.01 -3.12 15.60
C PRO A 36 -9.05 -2.17 16.33
N ASP A 37 -7.89 -2.69 16.72
CA ASP A 37 -6.80 -2.01 17.42
C ASP A 37 -5.65 -1.61 16.47
N CYS A 38 -5.98 -1.05 15.30
CA CYS A 38 -4.96 -0.49 14.42
C CYS A 38 -4.27 0.73 15.05
N ALA A 39 -3.20 0.48 15.82
CA ALA A 39 -2.44 1.48 16.54
C ALA A 39 -1.59 2.37 15.60
N ARG A 40 -1.13 1.80 14.48
CA ARG A 40 -0.30 2.48 13.49
C ARG A 40 -0.80 2.19 12.09
N LYS A 41 -0.95 3.27 11.31
CA LYS A 41 -1.24 3.22 9.88
C LYS A 41 0.01 3.56 9.08
N VAL A 42 0.14 2.97 7.90
CA VAL A 42 1.24 3.26 6.97
C VAL A 42 1.25 4.74 6.59
N GLN A 43 2.41 5.38 6.75
CA GLN A 43 2.69 6.75 6.34
C GLN A 43 3.83 6.80 5.32
N LYS A 44 3.99 7.96 4.65
CA LYS A 44 5.16 8.19 3.79
C LYS A 44 6.44 8.08 4.60
N HIS A 45 7.47 7.50 4.00
CA HIS A 45 8.78 7.18 4.58
C HIS A 45 8.80 6.02 5.57
N ASP A 46 7.68 5.36 5.82
CA ASP A 46 7.67 4.10 6.57
C ASP A 46 8.34 2.99 5.76
N MET A 47 9.00 2.10 6.49
CA MET A 47 9.39 0.81 5.96
C MET A 47 8.20 -0.15 6.14
N VAL A 48 7.76 -0.74 5.03
CA VAL A 48 6.65 -1.70 5.00
C VAL A 48 7.17 -3.09 4.65
N VAL A 49 6.59 -4.10 5.28
CA VAL A 49 6.86 -5.52 4.99
C VAL A 49 5.54 -6.17 4.64
N LEU A 50 5.45 -6.76 3.45
CA LEU A 50 4.18 -7.26 2.92
C LEU A 50 4.34 -8.55 2.11
N HIS A 51 3.24 -9.28 1.98
CA HIS A 51 3.07 -10.26 0.92
C HIS A 51 2.15 -9.71 -0.14
N TYR A 52 2.38 -10.11 -1.38
CA TYR A 52 1.49 -9.81 -2.49
C TYR A 52 1.40 -10.94 -3.50
N GLU A 53 0.34 -10.87 -4.29
CA GLU A 53 0.15 -11.58 -5.56
C GLU A 53 -0.30 -10.57 -6.63
N GLY A 54 0.27 -10.67 -7.83
CA GLY A 54 -0.01 -9.80 -8.97
C GLY A 54 -0.66 -10.57 -10.11
N PHE A 55 -1.74 -10.02 -10.66
CA PHE A 55 -2.56 -10.63 -11.70
C PHE A 55 -2.83 -9.66 -12.86
N PHE A 56 -2.98 -10.21 -14.07
CA PHE A 56 -3.58 -9.49 -15.19
C PHE A 56 -5.11 -9.45 -15.06
N GLU A 57 -5.77 -8.60 -15.85
CA GLU A 57 -7.24 -8.47 -15.88
C GLU A 57 -7.96 -9.80 -16.20
N ASN A 58 -7.30 -10.71 -16.92
CA ASN A 58 -7.82 -12.04 -17.21
C ASN A 58 -7.69 -13.04 -16.03
N GLY A 59 -7.18 -12.60 -14.88
CA GLY A 59 -6.96 -13.43 -13.69
C GLY A 59 -5.68 -14.27 -13.71
N THR A 60 -4.88 -14.20 -14.78
CA THR A 60 -3.58 -14.88 -14.84
C THR A 60 -2.61 -14.21 -13.88
N LYS A 61 -2.06 -14.99 -12.94
CA LYS A 61 -1.01 -14.53 -12.02
C LYS A 61 0.32 -14.39 -12.76
N PHE A 62 1.03 -13.29 -12.52
CA PHE A 62 2.34 -13.03 -13.13
C PHE A 62 3.48 -12.94 -12.11
N ASP A 63 3.19 -12.64 -10.84
CA ASP A 63 4.18 -12.59 -9.77
C ASP A 63 3.54 -12.85 -8.41
N SER A 64 4.31 -13.42 -7.48
CA SER A 64 3.89 -13.65 -6.11
C SER A 64 5.10 -13.69 -5.20
N SER A 65 5.08 -12.87 -4.14
CA SER A 65 6.11 -12.91 -3.09
C SER A 65 6.22 -14.28 -2.40
N ARG A 66 5.12 -15.04 -2.35
CA ARG A 66 5.06 -16.35 -1.66
C ARG A 66 5.64 -17.48 -2.48
N GLU A 67 5.65 -17.33 -3.81
CA GLU A 67 6.18 -18.34 -4.74
C GLU A 67 7.68 -18.16 -5.00
N ARG A 68 8.28 -17.09 -4.48
CA ARG A 68 9.73 -16.90 -4.49
C ARG A 68 10.39 -17.92 -3.56
N VAL A 69 11.65 -18.25 -3.85
CA VAL A 69 12.45 -19.15 -3.02
C VAL A 69 12.47 -18.64 -1.57
N GLY A 70 12.00 -19.47 -0.64
CA GLY A 70 11.91 -19.14 0.79
C GLY A 70 10.67 -18.33 1.20
N ALA A 71 9.74 -18.05 0.28
CA ALA A 71 8.51 -17.30 0.54
C ALA A 71 8.76 -15.98 1.30
N VAL A 72 9.82 -15.26 0.91
CA VAL A 72 10.29 -14.08 1.64
C VAL A 72 9.36 -12.89 1.38
N PRO A 73 8.87 -12.20 2.45
CA PRO A 73 8.10 -10.98 2.28
C PRO A 73 8.86 -9.90 1.51
N PHE A 74 8.13 -9.07 0.79
CA PHE A 74 8.70 -7.92 0.12
C PHE A 74 8.78 -6.74 1.09
N GLN A 75 9.94 -6.08 1.13
CA GLN A 75 10.21 -4.97 2.03
C GLN A 75 10.78 -3.79 1.27
N PHE A 76 10.23 -2.60 1.51
CA PHE A 76 10.71 -1.35 0.91
C PHE A 76 10.26 -0.14 1.74
N GLN A 77 10.84 1.03 1.44
CA GLN A 77 10.44 2.30 2.02
C GLN A 77 9.39 2.99 1.13
N LEU A 78 8.21 3.27 1.67
CA LEU A 78 7.14 3.94 0.95
C LEU A 78 7.47 5.44 0.78
N GLY A 79 7.11 6.02 -0.36
CA GLY A 79 7.25 7.45 -0.63
C GLY A 79 8.56 7.86 -1.31
N LEU A 80 9.42 6.89 -1.67
CA LEU A 80 10.69 7.15 -2.37
C LEU A 80 10.64 6.83 -3.87
N GLY A 81 9.49 6.37 -4.40
CA GLY A 81 9.38 5.97 -5.81
C GLY A 81 10.11 4.65 -6.11
N ALA A 82 10.27 3.80 -5.08
CA ALA A 82 10.92 2.49 -5.21
C ALA A 82 10.01 1.44 -5.87
N VAL A 83 8.70 1.71 -5.90
CA VAL A 83 7.66 0.84 -6.46
C VAL A 83 6.78 1.63 -7.43
N ILE A 84 5.88 0.93 -8.12
CA ILE A 84 4.91 1.56 -9.03
C ILE A 84 4.00 2.56 -8.29
N LYS A 85 3.57 3.61 -8.98
CA LYS A 85 2.77 4.71 -8.38
C LYS A 85 1.48 4.20 -7.71
N GLY A 86 0.85 3.19 -8.29
CA GLY A 86 -0.35 2.59 -7.69
C GLY A 86 -0.11 1.98 -6.30
N TRP A 87 1.10 1.50 -6.01
CA TRP A 87 1.48 1.05 -4.67
C TRP A 87 1.82 2.22 -3.75
N GLU A 88 2.52 3.23 -4.27
CA GLU A 88 2.82 4.47 -3.53
C GLU A 88 1.54 5.15 -2.99
N GLU A 89 0.46 5.12 -3.78
CA GLU A 89 -0.85 5.64 -3.39
C GLU A 89 -1.66 4.61 -2.59
N GLY A 90 -1.75 3.37 -3.08
CA GLY A 90 -2.68 2.35 -2.59
C GLY A 90 -2.36 1.77 -1.21
N LEU A 91 -1.12 1.90 -0.73
CA LEU A 91 -0.68 1.37 0.56
C LEU A 91 -0.80 2.37 1.71
N LEU A 92 -1.02 3.66 1.41
CA LEU A 92 -1.18 4.67 2.45
C LEU A 92 -2.38 4.36 3.34
N GLY A 93 -2.19 4.55 4.65
CA GLY A 93 -3.26 4.35 5.64
C GLY A 93 -3.57 2.88 5.95
N MET A 94 -2.85 1.91 5.38
CA MET A 94 -3.05 0.49 5.65
C MET A 94 -2.58 0.12 7.06
N CYS A 95 -3.24 -0.86 7.67
CA CYS A 95 -2.88 -1.41 8.98
C CYS A 95 -2.27 -2.80 8.87
N VAL A 96 -1.47 -3.19 9.87
CA VAL A 96 -0.93 -4.55 9.93
C VAL A 96 -2.06 -5.58 9.99
N ASN A 97 -1.92 -6.67 9.25
CA ASN A 97 -2.91 -7.73 9.01
C ASN A 97 -4.15 -7.32 8.19
N GLU A 98 -4.16 -6.11 7.61
CA GLU A 98 -5.13 -5.73 6.58
C GLU A 98 -4.75 -6.39 5.24
N LYS A 99 -5.75 -6.67 4.40
CA LYS A 99 -5.53 -7.01 2.99
C LYS A 99 -6.28 -6.10 2.06
N ARG A 100 -5.60 -5.64 1.02
CA ARG A 100 -6.18 -4.81 -0.04
C ARG A 100 -6.07 -5.49 -1.39
N LYS A 101 -7.06 -5.26 -2.23
CA LYS A 101 -6.99 -5.46 -3.66
C LYS A 101 -6.86 -4.10 -4.33
N LEU A 102 -5.78 -3.91 -5.07
CA LEU A 102 -5.53 -2.71 -5.86
C LEU A 102 -5.76 -3.02 -7.33
N THR A 103 -6.64 -2.26 -7.98
CA THR A 103 -6.77 -2.29 -9.45
C THR A 103 -6.07 -1.05 -10.00
N ILE A 104 -4.94 -1.28 -10.66
CA ILE A 104 -3.97 -0.26 -11.02
C ILE A 104 -3.99 -0.06 -12.55
N PRO A 105 -4.44 1.10 -13.04
CA PRO A 105 -4.37 1.40 -14.46
C PRO A 105 -2.91 1.53 -14.92
N SER A 106 -2.66 1.24 -16.20
CA SER A 106 -1.29 1.13 -16.72
C SER A 106 -0.40 2.36 -16.46
N ASN A 107 -0.95 3.58 -16.49
CA ASN A 107 -0.26 4.83 -16.19
C ASN A 107 0.26 4.95 -14.74
N LEU A 108 -0.33 4.19 -13.80
CA LEU A 108 0.13 4.06 -12.42
C LEU A 108 0.94 2.77 -12.18
N ALA A 109 1.08 1.93 -13.20
CA ALA A 109 1.89 0.72 -13.22
C ALA A 109 3.14 0.90 -14.09
N TYR A 110 3.25 0.17 -15.21
CA TYR A 110 4.42 0.15 -16.10
C TYR A 110 4.22 0.92 -17.42
N GLY A 111 3.04 1.52 -17.62
CA GLY A 111 2.71 2.38 -18.76
C GLY A 111 2.90 1.71 -20.12
N GLU A 112 3.14 2.54 -21.14
CA GLU A 112 3.36 2.10 -22.53
C GLU A 112 4.59 1.21 -22.71
N LYS A 113 5.52 1.21 -21.75
CA LYS A 113 6.77 0.46 -21.86
C LYS A 113 6.64 -1.00 -21.43
N GLY A 114 5.71 -1.29 -20.53
CA GLY A 114 5.64 -2.60 -19.87
C GLY A 114 6.88 -2.88 -19.02
N SER A 115 7.12 -4.15 -18.70
CA SER A 115 8.28 -4.60 -17.93
C SER A 115 8.78 -5.97 -18.37
N GLY A 116 9.97 -5.98 -18.97
CA GLY A 116 10.61 -7.18 -19.50
C GLY A 116 9.72 -7.90 -20.50
N GLU A 117 9.70 -9.24 -20.44
CA GLU A 117 8.85 -10.10 -21.26
C GLU A 117 7.54 -10.48 -20.56
N VAL A 118 7.40 -10.15 -19.27
CA VAL A 118 6.28 -10.59 -18.44
C VAL A 118 5.10 -9.62 -18.55
N ILE A 119 5.34 -8.32 -18.40
CA ILE A 119 4.26 -7.33 -18.36
C ILE A 119 4.23 -6.56 -19.68
N PRO A 120 3.16 -6.70 -20.49
CA PRO A 120 3.08 -6.03 -21.77
C PRO A 120 2.84 -4.52 -21.62
N PRO A 121 3.12 -3.73 -22.68
CA PRO A 121 2.70 -2.34 -22.80
C PRO A 121 1.23 -2.11 -22.44
N ASN A 122 0.96 -1.02 -21.72
CA ASN A 122 -0.39 -0.55 -21.38
C ASN A 122 -1.24 -1.54 -20.57
N ALA A 123 -0.62 -2.52 -19.90
CA ALA A 123 -1.32 -3.46 -19.06
C ALA A 123 -1.85 -2.80 -17.77
N ASN A 124 -3.15 -2.98 -17.51
CA ASN A 124 -3.72 -2.78 -16.17
C ASN A 124 -3.39 -4.00 -15.31
N LEU A 125 -3.10 -3.77 -14.04
CA LEU A 125 -2.68 -4.81 -13.11
C LEU A 125 -3.56 -4.84 -11.88
N MET A 126 -3.77 -6.03 -11.35
CA MET A 126 -4.49 -6.26 -10.10
C MET A 126 -3.50 -6.82 -9.09
N PHE A 127 -3.48 -6.27 -7.88
CA PHE A 127 -2.63 -6.76 -6.81
C PHE A 127 -3.45 -7.06 -5.57
N GLU A 128 -3.24 -8.23 -4.98
CA GLU A 128 -3.72 -8.54 -3.64
C GLU A 128 -2.54 -8.45 -2.68
N ILE A 129 -2.65 -7.61 -1.66
CA ILE A 129 -1.55 -7.24 -0.78
C ILE A 129 -1.97 -7.44 0.67
N GLU A 130 -1.13 -8.13 1.45
CA GLU A 130 -1.25 -8.31 2.89
C GLU A 130 -0.09 -7.58 3.59
N LEU A 131 -0.42 -6.62 4.46
CA LEU A 131 0.59 -5.92 5.24
C LEU A 131 0.95 -6.73 6.48
N LEU A 132 2.23 -7.08 6.63
CA LEU A 132 2.72 -7.88 7.76
C LEU A 132 3.31 -7.00 8.85
N GLN A 133 4.06 -5.96 8.47
CA GLN A 133 4.72 -5.06 9.41
C GLN A 133 4.84 -3.64 8.84
N VAL A 134 4.84 -2.66 9.74
CA VAL A 134 5.15 -1.26 9.44
C VAL A 134 5.98 -0.69 10.59
N HIS A 135 7.03 0.06 10.23
CA HIS A 135 7.95 0.69 11.16
C HIS A 135 8.59 1.91 10.51
N ASP A 136 9.17 2.79 11.33
CA ASP A 136 9.86 3.98 10.84
C ASP A 136 10.97 3.58 9.87
N GLY A 137 10.99 4.22 8.70
CA GLY A 137 12.12 4.07 7.81
C GLY A 137 13.37 4.79 8.31
N PRO A 138 14.52 4.52 7.68
CA PRO A 138 15.74 5.26 7.98
C PRO A 138 15.47 6.75 7.80
N LYS A 139 15.74 7.52 8.86
CA LYS A 139 15.63 8.98 8.79
C LYS A 139 16.69 9.47 7.81
N PRO A 140 16.34 10.38 6.88
CA PRO A 140 17.34 10.97 6.02
C PRO A 140 18.42 11.62 6.90
N PRO A 141 19.70 11.54 6.48
CA PRO A 141 20.76 12.20 7.22
C PRO A 141 20.43 13.70 7.33
N ASN A 142 20.68 14.27 8.50
CA ASN A 142 20.60 15.71 8.66
C ASN A 142 21.82 16.32 7.95
N VAL A 143 21.67 16.58 6.64
CA VAL A 143 22.75 17.10 5.79
C VAL A 143 23.30 18.38 6.37
N PHE A 144 22.42 19.26 6.87
CA PHE A 144 22.80 20.50 7.54
C PHE A 144 23.84 20.25 8.65
N ARG A 145 23.62 19.29 9.54
CA ARG A 145 24.60 18.93 10.59
C ARG A 145 25.90 18.30 10.06
N MET A 146 25.93 17.82 8.83
CA MET A 146 27.14 17.24 8.24
C MET A 146 28.04 18.30 7.61
N ILE A 147 27.46 19.43 7.21
CA ILE A 147 28.16 20.55 6.54
C ILE A 147 28.40 21.75 7.46
N ASP A 148 27.62 21.87 8.54
CA ASP A 148 27.84 22.83 9.64
C ASP A 148 29.03 22.33 10.49
N ILE A 149 30.25 22.67 10.04
CA ILE A 149 31.51 22.15 10.61
C ILE A 149 31.75 22.77 11.99
N ASP A 150 31.38 24.03 12.19
CA ASP A 150 31.57 24.74 13.46
C ASP A 150 30.36 24.66 14.42
N ASN A 151 29.24 24.05 13.98
CA ASN A 151 28.03 23.77 14.74
C ASN A 151 27.34 25.05 15.25
N ASP A 152 27.43 26.15 14.50
CA ASP A 152 26.81 27.43 14.81
C ASP A 152 25.36 27.57 14.30
N LYS A 153 24.88 26.58 13.53
CA LYS A 153 23.57 26.54 12.86
C LYS A 153 23.39 27.55 11.72
N PHE A 154 24.48 27.99 11.13
CA PHE A 154 24.54 28.72 9.88
C PHE A 154 25.41 27.94 8.88
N LEU A 155 25.33 28.34 7.62
CA LEU A 155 26.21 27.82 6.57
C LEU A 155 26.86 29.01 5.92
N THR A 156 28.18 29.09 6.05
CA THR A 156 28.97 30.10 5.36
C THR A 156 29.35 29.62 3.96
N ARG A 157 29.96 30.49 3.14
CA ARG A 157 30.48 30.10 1.83
C ARG A 157 31.69 29.17 1.95
N ASP A 158 32.41 29.26 3.05
CA ASP A 158 33.69 28.59 3.26
C ASP A 158 33.51 27.21 3.94
N GLU A 159 32.25 26.83 4.21
CA GLU A 159 31.76 25.51 4.66
C GLU A 159 31.01 24.79 3.53
#